data_AF-A0AAU7LMA5-F1
#
_entry.id   AF-A0AAU7LMA5-F1
#
_cell.length_a   1.000
_cell.length_b   1.000
_cell.length_c   1.000
_cell.angle_alpha   90.00
_cell.angle_beta   90.00
_cell.angle_gamma   90.00
#
_symmetry.space_group_name_H-M   'P 1'
#
loop_
_entity.id
_entity.type
_entity.pdbx_description
1 polymer ?
#
loop_
_entity_poly.entity_id
_entity_poly.type
_entity_poly.pdbx_seq_one_letter_code
_entity_poly.pdbx_strand_id
1 'polypeptide(L)'
;MNANVNANAMPGVEPREPAYAWGQRVIALDDLVNDGSHPERAVDALLAARGSVGEIVNIGHASDLNEPVYLVEFDGCVVGCLEIELVPAPHGLLPETEDGL
;
A
#
# COMPACT_ATOMS: atom_id res chain seq x y z
N MET A 1 18.56 31.02 27.16
CA MET A 1 19.07 29.65 26.93
C MET A 1 18.08 28.67 27.52
N ASN A 2 17.35 27.92 26.70
CA ASN A 2 16.50 26.81 27.15
C ASN A 2 16.98 25.53 26.47
N ALA A 3 17.82 24.78 27.19
CA ALA A 3 18.16 23.42 26.83
C ALA A 3 16.91 22.56 27.07
N ASN A 4 16.20 22.21 26.00
CA ASN A 4 15.23 21.13 26.08
C ASN A 4 15.94 19.83 25.72
N VAL A 5 16.45 19.16 26.76
CA VAL A 5 17.00 17.81 26.65
C VAL A 5 15.81 16.85 26.57
N ASN A 6 15.39 16.52 25.34
CA ASN A 6 14.50 15.38 25.16
C ASN A 6 15.34 14.12 25.31
N ALA A 7 15.09 13.44 26.43
CA ALA A 7 15.70 12.20 26.82
C ALA A 7 15.37 11.08 25.82
N ASN A 8 16.41 10.34 25.45
CA ASN A 8 16.37 8.91 25.19
C ASN A 8 15.54 8.43 23.99
N ALA A 9 16.05 8.69 22.77
CA ALA A 9 15.85 7.76 21.66
C ALA A 9 17.08 6.83 21.62
N MET A 10 16.87 5.55 21.94
CA MET A 10 17.76 4.48 21.46
C MET A 10 17.91 4.66 19.93
N PRO A 11 19.03 4.32 19.28
CA PRO A 11 19.08 4.24 17.82
C PRO A 11 18.28 3.01 17.36
N GLY A 12 16.97 3.02 17.62
CA GLY A 12 16.00 2.16 16.97
C GLY A 12 15.85 2.71 15.56
N VAL A 13 16.04 1.85 14.58
CA VAL A 13 15.93 2.16 13.16
C VAL A 13 14.66 3.00 12.92
N GLU A 14 14.81 4.18 12.33
CA GLU A 14 13.66 5.03 12.01
C GLU A 14 12.80 4.33 10.94
N PRO A 15 11.46 4.35 11.08
CA PRO A 15 10.57 3.79 10.07
C PRO A 15 10.82 4.48 8.73
N ARG A 16 10.97 3.68 7.67
CA ARG A 16 11.25 4.21 6.33
C ARG A 16 10.12 5.13 5.88
N GLU A 17 10.45 6.29 5.35
CA GLU A 17 9.47 7.23 4.79
C GLU A 17 8.71 6.58 3.62
N PRO A 18 7.38 6.72 3.56
CA PRO A 18 6.59 6.17 2.46
C PRO A 18 6.86 6.93 1.16
N ALA A 19 7.12 6.18 0.08
CA ALA A 19 7.30 6.73 -1.26
C ALA A 19 5.99 7.17 -1.93
N TYR A 20 4.84 6.66 -1.45
CA TYR A 20 3.53 6.96 -2.00
C TYR A 20 2.61 7.63 -0.97
N ALA A 21 1.66 8.42 -1.45
CA ALA A 21 0.75 9.20 -0.61
C ALA A 21 -0.69 8.64 -0.61
N TRP A 22 -1.44 8.97 0.45
CA TRP A 22 -2.89 8.75 0.49
C TRP A 22 -3.59 9.42 -0.70
N GLY A 23 -4.56 8.74 -1.30
CA GLY A 23 -5.28 9.17 -2.51
C GLY A 23 -4.47 9.05 -3.80
N GLN A 24 -3.21 8.60 -3.74
CA GLN A 24 -2.42 8.37 -4.94
C GLN A 24 -2.87 7.10 -5.65
N ARG A 25 -2.99 7.17 -6.98
CA ARG A 25 -3.25 6.01 -7.82
C ARG A 25 -1.97 5.23 -8.12
N VAL A 26 -2.09 3.92 -8.08
CA VAL A 26 -1.00 2.96 -8.32
C VAL A 26 -1.48 1.81 -9.22
N ILE A 27 -0.52 1.06 -9.76
CA ILE A 27 -0.75 -0.14 -10.54
C ILE A 27 -0.03 -1.30 -9.83
N ALA A 28 -0.71 -2.43 -9.69
CA ALA A 28 -0.10 -3.67 -9.20
C ALA A 28 0.91 -4.21 -10.21
N LEU A 29 2.15 -4.43 -9.78
CA LEU A 29 3.23 -4.96 -10.62
C LEU A 29 3.16 -6.48 -10.81
N ASP A 30 2.50 -7.18 -9.89
CA ASP A 30 2.31 -8.63 -9.91
C ASP A 30 0.89 -9.02 -9.47
N ASP A 31 0.57 -10.31 -9.56
CA ASP A 31 -0.68 -10.83 -9.00
C ASP A 31 -0.59 -10.80 -7.47
N LEU A 32 -1.48 -10.02 -6.84
CA LEU A 32 -1.57 -9.93 -5.39
C LEU A 32 -2.45 -11.06 -4.88
N VAL A 33 -1.83 -12.06 -4.28
CA VAL A 33 -2.51 -13.22 -3.70
C VAL A 33 -2.56 -13.11 -2.18
N ASN A 34 -3.63 -13.62 -1.58
CA ASN A 34 -3.77 -13.59 -0.14
C ASN A 34 -2.78 -14.55 0.52
N ASP A 35 -1.82 -14.00 1.25
CA ASP A 35 -0.86 -14.74 2.08
C ASP A 35 -1.47 -15.27 3.39
N GLY A 36 -2.75 -14.95 3.64
CA GLY A 36 -3.49 -15.28 4.86
C GLY A 36 -3.75 -14.08 5.76
N SER A 37 -3.27 -12.89 5.39
CA SER A 37 -3.53 -11.64 6.11
C SER A 37 -4.93 -11.06 5.86
N HIS A 38 -5.55 -11.35 4.71
CA HIS A 38 -6.89 -10.86 4.39
C HIS A 38 -7.97 -11.76 5.03
N PRO A 39 -8.80 -11.24 5.96
CA PRO A 39 -9.67 -12.06 6.80
C PRO A 39 -10.86 -12.69 6.05
N GLU A 40 -11.33 -12.05 4.97
CA GLU A 40 -12.54 -12.47 4.25
C GLU A 40 -12.27 -13.32 3.00
N ARG A 41 -11.00 -13.58 2.67
CA ARG A 41 -10.60 -14.31 1.47
C ARG A 41 -9.79 -15.54 1.87
N ALA A 42 -9.87 -16.61 1.09
CA ALA A 42 -9.05 -17.80 1.34
C ALA A 42 -7.56 -17.47 1.11
N VAL A 43 -6.67 -18.23 1.73
CA VAL A 43 -5.24 -18.23 1.38
C VAL A 43 -5.08 -18.61 -0.09
N ASP A 44 -4.09 -18.03 -0.77
CA ASP A 44 -3.81 -18.16 -2.20
C ASP A 44 -4.90 -17.62 -3.15
N ALA A 45 -5.96 -17.00 -2.62
CA ALA A 45 -6.95 -16.33 -3.45
C ALA A 45 -6.36 -15.08 -4.10
N LEU A 46 -6.60 -14.88 -5.40
CA LEU A 46 -6.26 -13.65 -6.11
C LEU A 46 -7.09 -12.48 -5.54
N LEU A 47 -6.42 -11.46 -5.01
CA LEU A 47 -7.00 -10.24 -4.46
C LEU A 47 -7.01 -9.12 -5.50
N ALA A 48 -5.93 -8.97 -6.25
CA ALA A 48 -5.84 -8.07 -7.39
C ALA A 48 -4.90 -8.67 -8.45
N ALA A 49 -5.25 -8.53 -9.73
CA ALA A 49 -4.42 -9.02 -10.81
C ALA A 49 -3.28 -8.03 -11.11
N ARG A 50 -2.18 -8.53 -11.67
CA ARG A 50 -1.15 -7.68 -12.27
C ARG A 50 -1.78 -6.69 -13.25
N GLY A 51 -1.41 -5.42 -13.14
CA GLY A 51 -1.91 -4.34 -13.99
C GLY A 51 -3.20 -3.70 -13.48
N SER A 52 -3.83 -4.24 -12.42
CA SER A 52 -4.97 -3.58 -11.77
C SER A 52 -4.57 -2.20 -11.26
N VAL A 53 -5.43 -1.22 -11.52
CA VAL A 53 -5.30 0.15 -11.01
C VAL A 53 -6.02 0.23 -9.68
N GLY A 54 -5.36 0.80 -8.67
CA GLY A 54 -5.93 1.01 -7.35
C GLY A 54 -5.60 2.38 -6.78
N GLU A 55 -6.20 2.69 -5.64
CA GLU A 55 -5.96 3.94 -4.90
C GLU A 55 -5.46 3.63 -3.49
N ILE A 56 -4.41 4.34 -3.05
CA ILE A 56 -3.90 4.21 -1.68
C ILE A 56 -4.90 4.84 -0.72
N VAL A 57 -5.55 4.01 0.10
CA VAL A 57 -6.56 4.45 1.08
C VAL A 57 -6.02 4.52 2.50
N ASN A 58 -4.88 3.88 2.79
CA ASN A 58 -4.16 4.02 4.05
C ASN A 58 -2.69 3.60 3.91
N ILE A 59 -1.85 4.04 4.85
CA ILE A 59 -0.44 3.64 4.94
C ILE A 59 -0.20 3.13 6.36
N GLY A 60 -0.01 1.82 6.47
CA GLY A 60 0.38 1.14 7.71
C GLY A 60 1.90 1.00 7.82
N HIS A 61 2.34 0.37 8.89
CA HIS A 61 3.75 0.07 9.12
C HIS A 61 3.90 -1.35 9.67
N ALA A 62 4.71 -2.18 9.01
CA ALA A 62 5.07 -3.50 9.50
C ALA A 62 6.31 -3.37 10.40
N SER A 63 6.11 -3.45 11.72
CA SER A 63 7.19 -3.29 12.71
C SER A 63 8.35 -4.26 12.53
N ASP A 64 8.11 -5.47 12.03
CA ASP A 64 9.14 -6.49 11.78
C ASP A 64 9.97 -6.24 10.52
N LEU A 65 9.43 -5.51 9.53
CA LEU A 65 10.12 -5.22 8.26
C LEU A 65 10.75 -3.83 8.21
N ASN A 66 10.35 -2.92 9.11
CA ASN A 66 10.71 -1.50 9.03
C ASN A 66 10.38 -0.86 7.66
N GLU A 67 9.33 -1.35 7.02
CA GLU A 67 8.86 -0.88 5.73
C GLU A 67 7.38 -0.45 5.82
N PRO A 68 7.00 0.61 5.08
CA PRO A 68 5.60 0.99 4.96
C PRO A 68 4.81 -0.12 4.25
N VAL A 69 3.60 -0.36 4.74
CA VAL A 69 2.63 -1.23 4.07
C VAL A 69 1.52 -0.35 3.54
N TYR A 70 1.31 -0.37 2.24
CA TYR A 70 0.27 0.43 1.58
C TYR A 70 -1.01 -0.37 1.54
N LEU A 71 -2.10 0.18 2.06
CA LEU A 71 -3.43 -0.39 1.86
C LEU A 71 -4.01 0.28 0.62
N VAL A 72 -4.21 -0.52 -0.42
CA VAL A 72 -4.69 -0.07 -1.72
C VAL A 72 -6.06 -0.67 -1.97
N GLU A 73 -7.03 0.15 -2.36
CA GLU A 73 -8.33 -0.31 -2.81
C GLU A 73 -8.28 -0.62 -4.30
N PHE A 74 -8.54 -1.89 -4.64
CA PHE A 74 -8.67 -2.41 -5.99
C PHE A 74 -10.07 -3.00 -6.17
N ASP A 75 -10.92 -2.34 -6.96
CA ASP A 75 -12.26 -2.82 -7.32
C ASP A 75 -13.08 -3.29 -6.09
N GLY A 76 -13.05 -2.49 -5.02
CA GLY A 76 -13.75 -2.77 -3.76
C GLY A 76 -13.05 -3.77 -2.82
N CYS A 77 -11.85 -4.26 -3.17
CA CYS A 77 -11.02 -5.08 -2.29
C CYS A 77 -9.84 -4.27 -1.75
N VAL A 78 -9.69 -4.16 -0.43
CA VAL A 78 -8.54 -3.47 0.19
C VAL A 78 -7.41 -4.47 0.42
N VAL A 79 -6.27 -4.23 -0.21
CA VAL A 79 -5.12 -5.14 -0.21
C VAL A 79 -3.90 -4.44 0.41
N GLY A 80 -3.25 -5.10 1.36
CA GLY A 80 -1.96 -4.66 1.90
C GLY A 80 -0.84 -5.03 0.92
N CYS A 81 -0.07 -4.03 0.49
CA CYS A 81 0.97 -4.16 -0.53
C CYS A 81 2.28 -3.56 -0.02
N LEU A 82 3.41 -4.13 -0.44
CA LEU A 82 4.73 -3.53 -0.29
C LEU A 82 4.99 -2.51 -1.41
N GLU A 83 5.95 -1.62 -1.17
CA GLU A 83 6.34 -0.61 -2.18
C GLU A 83 6.75 -1.25 -3.51
N ILE A 84 7.47 -2.37 -3.45
CA ILE A 84 8.00 -3.08 -4.62
C ILE A 84 6.92 -3.73 -5.48
N GLU A 85 5.71 -3.87 -4.96
CA GLU A 85 4.55 -4.47 -5.65
C GLU A 85 3.74 -3.42 -6.42
N LEU A 86 4.11 -2.14 -6.28
CA LEU A 86 3.35 -1.01 -6.80
C LEU A 86 4.21 -0.12 -7.69
N VAL A 87 3.58 0.50 -8.67
CA VAL A 87 4.13 1.67 -9.38
C VAL A 87 3.09 2.78 -9.44
N PRO A 88 3.49 4.07 -9.49
CA PRO A 88 2.57 5.16 -9.71
C PRO A 88 1.79 4.97 -11.02
N ALA A 89 0.48 5.15 -10.96
CA ALA A 89 -0.33 5.20 -12.18
C ALA A 89 -0.05 6.54 -12.90
N PRO A 90 0.07 6.54 -14.23
CA PRO A 90 0.18 7.79 -14.98
C PRO A 90 -1.08 8.63 -14.78
N HIS A 91 -0.91 9.95 -14.76
CA HIS A 91 -2.01 10.88 -14.60
C HIS A 91 -3.03 10.69 -15.73
N GLY A 92 -4.31 10.56 -15.39
CA GLY A 92 -5.39 10.40 -16.38
C GLY A 92 -5.71 8.96 -16.78
N LEU A 93 -5.04 7.96 -16.21
CA LEU A 93 -5.48 6.57 -16.30
C LEU A 93 -6.77 6.42 -15.48
N LEU A 94 -7.93 6.59 -16.13
CA LEU A 94 -9.21 6.18 -15.58
C LEU A 94 -9.30 4.66 -15.70
N PRO A 95 -9.86 3.92 -14.72
CA PRO A 95 -10.34 2.58 -15.03
C PRO A 95 -11.27 2.72 -16.24
N GLU A 96 -11.22 1.77 -17.17
CA GLU A 96 -12.28 1.63 -18.16
C GLU A 96 -13.55 1.31 -17.37
N THR A 97 -14.24 2.34 -16.87
CA THR A 97 -15.61 2.19 -16.42
C THR A 97 -16.35 1.72 -17.66
N GLU A 98 -16.95 0.54 -17.59
CA GLU A 98 -17.83 0.05 -18.63
C GLU A 98 -18.93 1.09 -18.84
N ASP A 99 -18.72 2.02 -19.78
CA ASP A 99 -19.75 2.81 -20.45
C ASP A 99 -20.55 1.83 -21.33
N GLY A 100 -21.26 0.92 -20.67
CA GLY A 100 -22.23 0.02 -21.25
C GLY A 100 -23.60 0.69 -21.18
N LEU A 101 -24.06 1.16 -22.34
CA LEU A 101 -25.41 1.64 -22.63
C LEU A 101 -26.55 0.89 -21.91
#